data_AF-A0A6S6TQ74-F1
#
_entry.id   AF-A0A6S6TQ74-F1
#
_cell.length_a   1.000
_cell.length_b   1.000
_cell.length_c   1.000
_cell.angle_alpha   90.00
_cell.angle_beta   90.00
_cell.angle_gamma   90.00
#
_symmetry.space_group_name_H-M   'P 1'
#
loop_
_entity.id
_entity.type
_entity.pdbx_description
1 polymer ?
#
loop_
_entity_poly.entity_id
_entity_poly.type
_entity_poly.pdbx_seq_one_letter_code
_entity_poly.pdbx_strand_id
1 'polypeptide(L)' 'MTATISTWGNSQGLRFPKDIMEALQLSIGDKVKIFIENQKIVLEPIKWEKKSGKIYSQTR' A
#
# COMPACT_ATOMS: atom_id res chain seq x y z
N MET A 1 -9.12 -3.85 -16.99
CA MET A 1 -8.97 -2.51 -16.36
C MET A 1 -7.62 -1.94 -16.77
N THR A 2 -7.57 -0.67 -17.15
CA THR A 2 -6.34 0.03 -17.51
C THR A 2 -6.26 1.35 -16.72
N ALA A 3 -5.06 1.79 -16.40
CA ALA A 3 -4.82 3.06 -15.72
C ALA A 3 -3.64 3.77 -16.39
N THR A 4 -3.70 5.09 -16.43
CA THR A 4 -2.66 5.94 -17.00
C THR A 4 -1.84 6.57 -15.88
N ILE A 5 -0.52 6.41 -15.95
CA ILE A 5 0.39 7.12 -15.04
C ILE A 5 0.23 8.63 -15.28
N SER A 6 -0.07 9.37 -14.22
CA SER A 6 -0.30 10.81 -14.26
C SER A 6 0.65 11.53 -13.31
N THR A 7 0.82 12.83 -13.45
CA THR A 7 1.57 13.64 -12.47
C THR A 7 0.77 13.80 -11.17
N TRP A 8 1.45 13.72 -10.04
CA TRP A 8 0.95 14.05 -8.71
C TRP A 8 2.04 14.85 -7.97
N GLY A 9 1.93 16.18 -8.01
CA GLY A 9 3.01 17.06 -7.57
C GLY A 9 4.29 16.81 -8.36
N ASN A 10 5.41 16.57 -7.67
CA ASN A 10 6.72 16.27 -8.27
C ASN A 10 6.94 14.77 -8.53
N SER A 11 5.86 13.97 -8.55
CA SER A 11 5.95 12.51 -8.70
C SER A 11 4.93 11.98 -9.70
N GLN A 12 5.06 10.70 -10.03
CA GLN A 12 4.09 9.96 -10.83
C GLN A 12 3.13 9.20 -9.92
N GLY A 13 1.85 9.18 -10.27
CA GLY A 13 0.81 8.49 -9.54
C GLY A 13 -0.09 7.65 -10.44
N LEU A 14 -0.67 6.62 -9.84
CA LEU A 14 -1.75 5.82 -10.41
C LEU A 14 -2.99 5.98 -9.54
N ARG A 15 -4.16 6.11 -10.18
CA ARG A 15 -5.44 6.03 -9.46
C ARG A 15 -5.89 4.58 -9.37
N PHE A 16 -6.09 4.11 -8.15
CA PHE A 16 -6.70 2.81 -7.90
C PHE A 16 -8.22 2.96 -7.91
N PRO A 17 -8.93 2.12 -8.67
CA PRO A 17 -10.38 2.06 -8.55
C PRO A 17 -10.80 1.43 -7.22
N LYS A 18 -12.01 1.78 -6.81
CA LYS A 18 -12.53 1.51 -5.46
C LYS A 18 -12.62 0.01 -5.15
N ASP A 19 -13.00 -0.79 -6.12
CA ASP A 19 -13.10 -2.25 -6.03
C ASP A 19 -11.77 -2.92 -5.64
N ILE A 20 -10.64 -2.46 -6.21
CA ILE A 20 -9.31 -2.98 -5.86
C ILE A 20 -8.92 -2.61 -4.43
N MET A 21 -9.20 -1.36 -4.02
CA MET A 21 -8.92 -0.91 -2.64
C MET A 21 -9.73 -1.72 -1.61
N GLU A 22 -11.01 -1.99 -1.90
CA GLU A 22 -11.88 -2.80 -1.05
C GLU A 22 -11.44 -4.27 -1.00
N ALA A 23 -11.12 -4.87 -2.16
CA ALA A 23 -10.68 -6.26 -2.24
C ALA A 23 -9.38 -6.53 -1.46
N LEU A 24 -8.47 -5.54 -1.43
CA LEU A 24 -7.21 -5.61 -0.70
C LEU A 24 -7.30 -5.06 0.73
N GLN A 25 -8.46 -4.56 1.15
CA GLN A 25 -8.71 -3.90 2.43
C GLN A 25 -7.73 -2.75 2.71
N LEU A 26 -7.39 -1.99 1.67
CA LEU A 26 -6.50 -0.85 1.76
C LEU A 26 -7.27 0.45 2.01
N SER A 27 -6.72 1.29 2.87
CA SER A 27 -7.19 2.63 3.17
C SER A 27 -6.10 3.66 2.84
N ILE A 28 -6.50 4.93 2.73
CA ILE A 28 -5.54 6.04 2.57
C ILE A 28 -4.60 6.05 3.78
N GLY A 29 -3.29 6.04 3.52
CA GLY A 29 -2.26 6.00 4.55
C GLY A 29 -1.70 4.61 4.86
N ASP A 30 -2.33 3.54 4.36
CA ASP A 30 -1.77 2.19 4.48
C ASP A 30 -0.46 2.07 3.71
N LYS A 31 0.47 1.30 4.29
CA LYS A 31 1.76 1.04 3.67
C LYS A 31 1.67 -0.16 2.73
N VAL A 32 2.34 -0.05 1.60
CA VAL A 32 2.51 -1.12 0.61
C VAL A 32 4.00 -1.32 0.33
N LYS A 33 4.43 -2.56 0.11
CA LYS A 33 5.72 -2.83 -0.51
C LYS A 33 5.58 -2.65 -2.01
N ILE A 34 6.62 -2.09 -2.62
CA ILE A 34 6.70 -1.89 -4.06
C ILE A 34 8.00 -2.53 -4.53
N PHE A 35 7.91 -3.45 -5.48
CA PHE A 35 9.08 -4.09 -6.09
C PHE A 35 8.78 -4.47 -7.54
N ILE A 36 9.85 -4.79 -8.27
CA ILE A 36 9.77 -5.23 -9.67
C ILE A 36 9.99 -6.74 -9.71
N GLU A 37 9.04 -7.46 -10.31
CA GLU A 37 9.13 -8.89 -10.55
C GLU A 37 8.65 -9.18 -11.97
N ASN A 38 9.42 -9.94 -12.76
CA ASN A 38 9.04 -10.34 -14.12
C ASN A 38 8.63 -9.15 -15.02
N GLN A 39 9.38 -8.03 -14.95
CA GLN A 39 9.08 -6.77 -15.64
C GLN A 39 7.71 -6.15 -15.29
N LYS A 40 7.17 -6.46 -14.12
CA LYS A 40 5.92 -5.89 -13.60
C LYS A 40 6.18 -5.20 -12.27
N ILE A 41 5.47 -4.09 -12.03
CA ILE A 41 5.40 -3.49 -10.71
C ILE A 41 4.43 -4.33 -9.88
N VAL A 42 4.91 -4.88 -8.77
CA VAL A 42 4.09 -5.61 -7.80
C VAL A 42 3.89 -4.73 -6.57
N LEU A 43 2.65 -4.64 -6.13
CA LEU A 43 2.24 -3.93 -4.92
C LEU A 43 1.68 -4.93 -3.92
N GLU A 44 2.27 -4.99 -2.74
CA GLU A 44 1.85 -5.90 -1.67
C GLU A 44 1.45 -5.11 -0.43
N PRO A 45 0.20 -5.26 0.10
CA PRO A 45 -0.20 -4.67 1.37
C PRO A 45 0.72 -5.08 2.51
N ILE A 46 1.23 -4.13 3.29
CA ILE A 46 1.94 -4.44 4.53
C ILE A 46 0.90 -4.67 5.62
N LYS A 47 0.42 -5.91 5.75
CA LYS A 47 -0.42 -6.29 6.88
C LYS A 47 0.44 -6.32 8.13
N TRP A 48 0.34 -5.29 8.96
CA TRP A 48 0.81 -5.41 10.33
C TRP A 48 -0.06 -6.46 10.99
N GLU A 49 0.54 -7.57 11.45
CA GLU A 49 -0.14 -8.38 12.45
C GLU A 49 -0.47 -7.44 13.60
N LYS A 50 -1.76 -7.12 13.77
CA LYS A 50 -2.22 -6.52 15.01
C LYS A 50 -1.89 -7.55 16.09
N LYS A 51 -0.71 -7.44 16.71
CA LYS A 51 -0.46 -8.08 18.00
C LYS A 51 -1.48 -7.44 18.93
N SER A 52 -2.63 -8.11 19.07
CA SER A 52 -3.68 -7.76 19.99
C SER A 52 -3.06 -7.62 21.38
N GLY A 53 -2.99 -6.38 21.86
CA GLY A 53 -2.74 -6.04 23.25
C GLY A 53 -1.44 -6.55 23.85
N LYS A 54 -0.37 -5.76 23.77
CA LYS A 54 0.51 -5.46 24.90
C LYS A 54 1.40 -4.27 24.55
N ILE A 55 1.13 -3.15 25.20
CA ILE A 55 2.05 -2.02 25.34
C ILE A 55 3.27 -2.58 26.08
N TYR A 56 4.39 -2.74 25.39
CA TYR A 56 5.68 -2.80 26.06
C TYR A 56 6.23 -1.38 26.06
N SER A 57 6.00 -0.68 27.17
CA SER A 57 6.91 0.38 27.59
C SER A 57 8.28 -0.27 27.77
N GLN A 58 9.23 0.06 26.91
CA GLN A 58 10.63 -0.21 27.19
C GLN A 58 11.42 1.04 26.90
N THR A 59 11.57 1.81 27.98
CA THR A 59 12.74 2.60 28.37
C THR A 59 13.96 2.38 27.49
N ARG A 60 14.44 3.44 26.84
CA ARG A 60 15.74 4.06 27.11
C ARG A 60 15.66 5.55 26.85
#